data_AF-A0A4U6TD36-F1
#
_entry.id   AF-A0A4U6TD36-F1
#
_cell.length_a   1.000
_cell.length_b   1.000
_cell.length_c   1.000
_cell.angle_alpha   90.00
_cell.angle_beta   90.00
_cell.angle_gamma   90.00
#
_symmetry.space_group_name_H-M   'P 1'
#
loop_
_entity.id
_entity.type
_entity.pdbx_description
1 polymer ?
#
loop_
_entity_poly.entity_id
_entity_poly.type
_entity_poly.pdbx_seq_one_letter_code
_entity_poly.pdbx_strand_id
1 'polypeptide(L)'
;MWVHLYRFFKESSDEEREHDEKLMKYQNTRGGRVRLQSIVTPLTEFDHPEKGDALYVMVLALALEKLVNEKLHNLHAVATRCNDPQLTDFIESEFLAD
;
A
#
# COMPACT_ATOMS: atom_id res chain seq x y z
N MET A 1 -16.23 -19.68 -1.83
CA MET A 1 -16.19 -18.21 -1.69
C MET A 1 -15.25 -17.77 -0.58
N TRP A 2 -15.50 -18.14 0.68
CA TRP A 2 -14.65 -17.77 1.83
C TRP A 2 -13.16 -18.17 1.73
N VAL A 3 -12.85 -19.37 1.24
CA VAL A 3 -11.45 -19.83 1.06
C VAL A 3 -10.67 -18.97 0.06
N HIS A 4 -11.35 -18.45 -0.97
CA HIS A 4 -10.70 -17.62 -1.99
C HIS A 4 -10.42 -16.21 -1.46
N LEU A 5 -11.36 -15.62 -0.72
CA LEU A 5 -11.16 -14.31 -0.08
C LEU A 5 -10.05 -14.36 0.96
N TYR A 6 -10.02 -15.42 1.79
CA TYR A 6 -8.93 -15.63 2.75
C TYR A 6 -7.57 -15.65 2.06
N ARG A 7 -7.44 -16.46 0.99
CA ARG A 7 -6.18 -16.59 0.26
C ARG A 7 -5.77 -15.26 -0.38
N PHE A 8 -6.71 -14.57 -1.01
CA PHE A 8 -6.49 -13.25 -1.60
C PHE A 8 -5.96 -12.24 -0.57
N PHE A 9 -6.66 -12.04 0.55
CA PHE A 9 -6.22 -11.07 1.56
C PHE A 9 -4.91 -11.46 2.26
N LYS A 10 -4.62 -12.76 2.37
CA LYS A 10 -3.33 -13.23 2.87
C LYS A 10 -2.21 -12.90 1.89
N GLU A 11 -2.39 -13.21 0.62
CA GLU A 11 -1.43 -12.91 -0.45
C GLU A 11 -1.21 -11.40 -0.58
N SER A 12 -2.27 -10.59 -0.59
CA SER A 12 -2.16 -9.12 -0.59
C SER A 12 -1.46 -8.57 0.65
N SER A 13 -1.69 -9.15 1.83
CA SER A 13 -0.97 -8.72 3.03
C SER A 13 0.53 -9.02 2.98
N ASP A 14 0.93 -10.10 2.31
CA ASP A 14 2.34 -10.41 2.10
C ASP A 14 2.96 -9.49 1.04
N GLU A 15 2.24 -9.21 -0.06
CA GLU A 15 2.63 -8.28 -1.12
C GLU A 15 2.85 -6.84 -0.59
N GLU A 16 1.92 -6.31 0.21
CA GLU A 16 2.06 -4.98 0.81
C GLU A 16 3.27 -4.87 1.76
N ARG A 17 3.63 -5.97 2.42
CA ARG A 17 4.85 -6.02 3.23
C ARG A 17 6.10 -6.01 2.35
N GLU A 18 6.08 -6.64 1.18
CA GLU A 18 7.17 -6.55 0.21
C GLU A 18 7.32 -5.13 -0.35
N HIS A 19 6.20 -4.41 -0.58
CA HIS A 19 6.19 -2.98 -0.93
C HIS A 19 6.89 -2.12 0.13
N ASP A 20 6.54 -2.30 1.40
CA ASP A 20 7.19 -1.61 2.52
C ASP A 20 8.69 -1.92 2.60
N GLU A 21 9.08 -3.18 2.47
CA GLU A 21 10.49 -3.58 2.46
C GLU A 21 11.26 -2.97 1.30
N LYS A 22 10.63 -2.83 0.13
CA LYS A 22 11.22 -2.18 -1.06
C LYS A 22 11.50 -0.70 -0.77
N LEU A 23 10.55 0.03 -0.17
CA LEU A 23 10.74 1.42 0.28
C LEU A 23 11.85 1.54 1.34
N MET A 24 11.90 0.64 2.31
CA MET A 24 12.95 0.62 3.34
C MET A 24 14.34 0.40 2.74
N LYS A 25 14.46 -0.55 1.80
CA LYS A 25 15.71 -0.80 1.07
C LYS A 25 16.12 0.44 0.27
N TYR A 26 15.18 1.06 -0.45
CA TYR A 26 15.44 2.27 -1.21
C TYR A 26 15.94 3.42 -0.32
N GLN A 27 15.29 3.63 0.82
CA GLN A 27 15.69 4.65 1.79
C GLN A 27 17.13 4.45 2.26
N ASN A 28 17.53 3.21 2.58
CA ASN A 28 18.90 2.90 2.98
C ASN A 28 19.90 3.06 1.81
N THR A 29 19.54 2.66 0.60
CA THR A 29 20.35 2.84 -0.62
C THR A 29 20.68 4.29 -0.90
N ARG A 30 19.73 5.20 -0.67
CA ARG A 30 19.92 6.65 -0.84
C ARG A 30 20.65 7.31 0.35
N GLY A 31 21.09 6.53 1.35
CA GLY A 31 21.75 7.03 2.56
C GLY A 31 20.81 7.64 3.60
N GLY A 32 19.50 7.48 3.40
CA GLY A 32 18.48 7.85 4.38
C GLY A 32 18.46 6.90 5.57
N ARG A 33 17.64 7.22 6.58
CA ARG A 33 17.40 6.37 7.74
C ARG A 33 15.94 6.01 7.82
N VAL A 34 15.65 4.72 7.86
CA VAL A 34 14.29 4.22 8.07
C VAL A 34 13.82 4.57 9.49
N ARG A 35 12.60 5.08 9.61
CA ARG A 35 11.93 5.31 10.88
C ARG A 35 10.56 4.65 10.83
N LEU A 36 10.42 3.50 11.49
CA LEU A 36 9.14 2.82 11.62
C LEU A 36 8.24 3.60 12.58
N GLN A 37 6.98 3.75 12.19
CA GLN A 37 5.94 4.39 13.00
C GLN A 37 4.99 3.32 13.55
N SER A 38 4.23 3.66 14.58
CA SER A 38 3.20 2.77 15.12
C SER A 38 2.08 2.55 14.10
N ILE A 39 1.72 1.29 13.87
CA ILE A 39 0.56 0.92 13.05
C ILE A 39 -0.66 0.84 13.98
N VAL A 40 -1.76 1.45 13.56
CA VAL A 40 -3.04 1.41 14.29
C VAL A 40 -3.64 0.02 14.19
N THR A 41 -4.27 -0.46 15.26
CA THR A 41 -4.97 -1.75 15.25
C THR A 41 -6.07 -1.74 14.20
N PRO A 42 -6.10 -2.69 13.25
CA PRO A 42 -7.12 -2.75 12.22
C PRO A 42 -8.46 -3.23 12.79
N LEU A 43 -9.52 -3.06 12.01
CA LEU A 43 -10.82 -3.67 12.29
C LEU A 43 -10.72 -5.20 12.22
N THR A 44 -11.46 -5.88 13.10
CA THR A 44 -11.47 -7.36 13.18
C THR A 44 -12.79 -7.98 12.71
N GLU A 45 -13.84 -7.18 12.56
CA GLU A 45 -15.18 -7.59 12.13
C GLU A 45 -15.56 -6.87 10.84
N PHE A 46 -16.13 -7.61 9.89
CA PHE A 46 -16.44 -7.14 8.53
C PHE A 46 -17.84 -7.58 8.08
N ASP A 47 -18.73 -7.88 9.01
CA ASP A 47 -20.12 -8.17 8.71
C ASP A 47 -20.83 -6.92 8.18
N HIS A 48 -21.64 -7.09 7.14
CA HIS A 48 -22.39 -5.96 6.58
C HIS A 48 -23.78 -6.38 6.11
N PRO A 49 -24.87 -5.93 6.78
CA PRO A 49 -26.21 -6.46 6.56
C PRO A 49 -26.77 -6.18 5.16
N GLU A 50 -26.45 -5.03 4.57
CA GLU A 50 -26.98 -4.66 3.24
C GLU A 50 -26.16 -5.21 2.06
N LYS A 51 -24.83 -5.18 2.16
CA LYS A 51 -23.91 -5.56 1.07
C LYS A 51 -23.52 -7.04 1.13
N GLY A 52 -23.60 -7.65 2.31
CA GLY A 52 -22.95 -8.91 2.62
C GLY A 52 -21.44 -8.74 2.78
N ASP A 53 -20.86 -9.61 3.61
CA ASP A 53 -19.48 -9.51 4.08
C ASP A 53 -18.47 -9.51 2.92
N ALA A 54 -18.67 -10.40 1.93
CA ALA A 54 -17.78 -10.56 0.78
C ALA A 54 -17.70 -9.29 -0.10
N LEU A 55 -18.83 -8.68 -0.41
CA LEU A 55 -18.84 -7.45 -1.22
C LEU A 55 -18.29 -6.28 -0.41
N TYR A 56 -18.63 -6.22 0.88
CA TYR A 56 -18.14 -5.17 1.76
C TYR A 56 -16.61 -5.17 1.87
N VAL A 57 -15.98 -6.32 2.13
CA VAL A 57 -14.51 -6.39 2.24
C VAL A 57 -13.79 -6.04 0.94
N MET A 58 -14.34 -6.42 -0.22
CA MET A 58 -13.74 -6.07 -1.52
C MET A 58 -13.87 -4.58 -1.83
N VAL A 59 -14.99 -3.94 -1.45
CA VAL A 59 -15.16 -2.49 -1.57
C VAL A 59 -14.22 -1.75 -0.62
N LEU A 60 -14.02 -2.26 0.59
CA LEU A 60 -13.05 -1.71 1.54
C LEU A 60 -11.62 -1.83 1.03
N ALA A 61 -11.24 -2.99 0.49
CA ALA A 61 -9.94 -3.22 -0.14
C ALA A 61 -9.70 -2.21 -1.26
N LEU A 62 -10.65 -2.06 -2.18
CA LEU A 62 -10.57 -1.06 -3.26
C LEU A 62 -10.41 0.38 -2.75
N ALA A 63 -11.06 0.72 -1.64
CA ALA A 63 -10.92 2.03 -1.03
C ALA A 63 -9.52 2.25 -0.44
N LEU A 64 -8.94 1.22 0.18
CA LEU A 64 -7.56 1.24 0.69
C LEU A 64 -6.54 1.36 -0.44
N GLU A 65 -6.67 0.57 -1.51
CA GLU A 65 -5.79 0.64 -2.68
C GLU A 65 -5.79 2.04 -3.32
N LYS A 66 -6.98 2.65 -3.46
CA LYS A 66 -7.08 4.03 -3.96
C LYS A 66 -6.38 5.03 -3.05
N LEU A 67 -6.48 4.85 -1.74
CA LEU A 67 -5.80 5.69 -0.77
C LEU A 67 -4.28 5.52 -0.85
N VAL A 68 -3.78 4.28 -0.96
CA VAL A 68 -2.35 3.99 -1.16
C VAL A 68 -1.85 4.66 -2.43
N ASN A 69 -2.56 4.51 -3.55
CA ASN A 69 -2.21 5.17 -4.81
C ASN A 69 -2.16 6.71 -4.69
N GLU A 70 -3.13 7.32 -3.98
CA GLU A 70 -3.09 8.75 -3.67
C GLU A 70 -1.84 9.12 -2.86
N LYS A 71 -1.43 8.29 -1.88
CA LYS A 71 -0.20 8.53 -1.11
C LYS A 71 1.08 8.37 -1.93
N LEU A 72 1.10 7.43 -2.88
CA LEU A 72 2.21 7.29 -3.83
C LEU A 72 2.33 8.51 -4.74
N HIS A 73 1.23 9.04 -5.25
CA HIS A 73 1.24 10.29 -6.02
C HIS A 73 1.68 11.49 -5.17
N ASN A 74 1.30 11.55 -3.89
CA ASN A 74 1.79 12.58 -2.99
C ASN A 74 3.30 12.47 -2.76
N LEU A 75 3.83 11.25 -2.61
CA LEU A 75 5.28 11.01 -2.49
C LEU A 75 6.03 11.41 -3.76
N HIS A 76 5.51 11.05 -4.93
CA HIS A 76 6.02 11.46 -6.23
C HIS A 76 6.05 13.00 -6.38
N ALA A 77 4.98 13.68 -5.98
CA ALA A 77 4.93 15.14 -6.00
C ALA A 77 5.99 15.79 -5.09
N VAL A 78 6.30 15.17 -3.94
CA VAL A 78 7.40 15.60 -3.07
C VAL A 78 8.75 15.41 -3.76
N ALA A 79 8.98 14.24 -4.39
CA ALA A 79 10.20 13.95 -5.13
C ALA A 79 10.44 14.95 -6.26
N THR A 80 9.38 15.24 -7.03
CA THR A 80 9.39 16.23 -8.11
C THR A 80 9.70 17.63 -7.59
N ARG A 81 9.04 18.07 -6.51
CA ARG A 81 9.28 19.39 -5.90
C ARG A 81 10.70 19.55 -5.35
N CYS A 82 11.29 18.47 -4.84
CA CYS A 82 12.66 18.43 -4.37
C CYS A 82 13.69 18.25 -5.50
N ASN A 83 13.24 18.13 -6.75
CA ASN A 83 14.07 17.87 -7.93
C ASN A 83 14.93 16.61 -7.78
N ASP A 84 14.33 15.53 -7.25
CA ASP A 84 14.96 14.22 -7.10
C ASP A 84 14.49 13.27 -8.22
N PRO A 85 15.17 13.24 -9.38
CA PRO A 85 14.76 12.43 -10.51
C PRO A 85 14.84 10.93 -10.21
N GLN A 86 15.77 10.49 -9.35
CA GLN A 86 15.94 9.08 -9.04
C GLN A 86 14.82 8.54 -8.13
N LEU A 87 14.30 9.36 -7.21
CA LEU A 87 13.13 8.99 -6.41
C LEU A 87 11.86 9.02 -7.26
N THR A 88 11.75 10.00 -8.15
CA THR A 88 10.61 10.10 -9.08
C THR A 88 10.52 8.84 -9.95
N ASP A 89 11.62 8.46 -10.62
CA ASP A 89 11.73 7.26 -11.46
C ASP A 89 11.48 5.96 -10.67
N PHE A 90 11.99 5.85 -9.44
CA PHE A 90 11.75 4.69 -8.59
C PHE A 90 10.27 4.52 -8.23
N ILE A 91 9.57 5.60 -7.87
CA ILE A 91 8.14 5.52 -7.55
C ILE A 91 7.32 5.19 -8.81
N GLU A 92 7.68 5.77 -9.95
CA GLU A 92 7.01 5.47 -11.22
C GLU A 92 7.18 4.01 -11.63
N SER A 93 8.41 3.50 -11.64
CA SER A 93 8.74 2.16 -12.14
C SER A 93 8.29 1.02 -11.21
N GLU A 94 8.33 1.23 -9.90
CA GLU A 94 8.10 0.15 -8.93
C GLU A 94 6.70 0.14 -8.32
N PHE A 95 5.94 1.24 -8.45
CA PHE A 95 4.64 1.41 -7.79
C PHE A 95 3.53 2.03 -8.63
N LEU A 96 3.83 2.82 -9.68
CA LEU A 96 2.82 3.47 -10.53
C LEU A 96 2.82 2.96 -11.98
N ALA A 97 3.62 1.93 -12.29
CA ALA A 97 3.74 1.37 -13.63
C ALA A 97 2.55 0.49 -14.04
N ASP A 98 1.73 0.08 -13.07
CA ASP A 98 0.56 -0.81 -13.24
C ASP A 98 -0.79 -0.06 -13.21
#